data_AF-A0A091U4Q5-F1
#
_entry.id   AF-A0A091U4Q5-F1
#
_cell.length_a   1.000
_cell.length_b   1.000
_cell.length_c   1.000
_cell.angle_alpha   90.00
_cell.angle_beta   90.00
_cell.angle_gamma   90.00
#
_symmetry.space_group_name_H-M   'P 1'
#
loop_
_entity.id
_entity.type
_entity.pdbx_description
1 polymer ?
#
loop_
_entity_poly.entity_id
_entity_poly.type
_entity_poly.pdbx_seq_one_letter_code
_entity_poly.pdbx_strand_id
1 'polypeptide(L)'
;EKTRYDTSLGLLTKKFIQLLSQSPDGVLDLNRAAEVLKVQKRRIYDITNVLEGIHLIKKKSKNNIQWMGCSLSEDGGMLAQRQGLTKEVTELTQEEKKLDELIQSCTLDLKLLTEDSENQRYPFCQNSKVVMITLAYVTYQDIRKISGLKDQTVIVVKAPPETRLEVPDPVEQSALIHLSSTQGPIEVYLCPEEND
;
A
#
# COMPACT_ATOMS: atom_id res chain seq x y z
N GLU A 1 -9.22 -43.60 37.68
CA GLU A 1 -9.14 -42.23 38.23
C GLU A 1 -9.24 -41.21 37.10
N LYS A 2 -9.84 -40.03 37.33
CA LYS A 2 -9.79 -38.93 36.35
C LYS A 2 -8.45 -38.20 36.51
N THR A 3 -7.72 -38.03 35.43
CA THR A 3 -6.44 -37.31 35.47
C THR A 3 -6.66 -35.82 35.70
N ARG A 4 -5.67 -35.11 36.27
CA ARG A 4 -5.76 -33.65 36.51
C ARG A 4 -6.17 -32.86 35.26
N TYR A 5 -5.76 -33.34 34.08
CA TYR A 5 -6.08 -32.75 32.78
C TYR A 5 -7.58 -32.84 32.45
N ASP A 6 -8.24 -33.95 32.80
CA ASP A 6 -9.67 -34.19 32.55
C ASP A 6 -10.59 -33.23 33.32
N THR A 7 -10.05 -32.56 34.34
CA THR A 7 -10.73 -31.57 35.18
C THR A 7 -10.27 -30.13 34.92
N SER A 8 -9.39 -29.92 33.93
CA SER A 8 -8.83 -28.60 33.64
C SER A 8 -9.90 -27.63 33.13
N LEU A 9 -9.78 -26.36 33.54
CA LEU A 9 -10.70 -25.31 33.11
C LEU A 9 -10.67 -25.14 31.58
N GLY A 10 -9.49 -25.24 30.95
CA GLY A 10 -9.36 -25.14 29.50
C GLY A 10 -10.13 -26.23 28.74
N LEU A 11 -10.11 -27.48 29.20
CA LEU A 11 -10.89 -28.56 28.60
C LEU A 11 -12.40 -28.36 28.81
N LEU A 12 -12.79 -27.88 29.99
CA LEU A 12 -14.18 -27.54 30.28
C LEU A 12 -14.66 -26.38 29.41
N THR A 13 -13.85 -25.34 29.19
CA THR A 13 -14.15 -24.23 28.29
C THR A 13 -14.37 -24.71 26.86
N LYS A 14 -13.51 -25.61 26.34
CA LYS A 14 -13.70 -26.19 25.00
C LYS A 14 -15.02 -26.94 24.88
N LYS A 15 -15.36 -27.81 25.84
CA LYS A 15 -16.62 -28.54 25.85
C LYS A 15 -17.83 -27.61 26.05
N PHE A 16 -17.68 -26.57 26.87
CA PHE A 16 -18.71 -25.55 27.09
C PHE A 16 -19.01 -24.77 25.80
N ILE A 17 -17.98 -24.33 25.07
CA ILE A 17 -18.12 -23.67 23.76
C ILE A 17 -18.78 -24.61 22.75
N GLN A 18 -18.43 -25.91 22.75
CA GLN A 18 -19.05 -26.89 21.88
C GLN A 18 -20.56 -27.06 22.17
N LEU A 19 -20.96 -27.06 23.44
CA LEU A 19 -22.39 -27.09 23.81
C LEU A 19 -23.11 -25.82 23.36
N LEU A 20 -22.45 -24.68 23.47
CA LEU A 20 -22.98 -23.39 23.05
C LEU A 20 -23.14 -23.29 21.53
N SER A 21 -22.20 -23.86 20.76
CA SER A 21 -22.26 -23.88 19.29
C SER A 21 -23.28 -24.89 18.73
N GLN A 22 -23.69 -25.87 19.53
CA GLN A 22 -24.73 -26.86 19.17
C GLN A 22 -26.15 -26.37 19.52
N SER A 23 -26.28 -25.30 20.30
CA SER A 23 -27.59 -24.71 20.63
C SER A 23 -28.12 -23.89 19.44
N PRO A 24 -29.33 -24.21 18.91
CA PRO A 24 -29.87 -23.57 17.70
C PRO A 24 -30.16 -22.07 17.88
N ASP A 25 -30.51 -21.65 19.10
CA ASP A 25 -30.84 -20.24 19.40
C ASP A 25 -29.64 -19.44 19.94
N GLY A 26 -28.44 -20.03 19.98
CA GLY A 26 -27.26 -19.42 20.60
C GLY A 26 -27.42 -19.18 22.11
N VAL A 27 -28.42 -19.79 22.75
CA VAL A 27 -28.68 -19.71 24.20
C VAL A 27 -28.29 -21.02 24.87
N LEU A 28 -27.62 -20.92 26.01
CA LEU A 28 -27.21 -22.06 26.82
C LEU A 28 -27.69 -21.92 28.26
N ASP A 29 -28.38 -22.96 28.74
CA ASP A 29 -28.78 -23.11 30.14
C ASP A 29 -27.57 -23.59 30.97
N LEU A 30 -27.22 -22.82 32.00
CA LEU A 30 -26.11 -23.10 32.90
C LEU A 30 -26.31 -24.36 33.75
N ASN A 31 -27.56 -24.74 34.05
CA ASN A 31 -27.88 -25.99 34.76
C ASN A 31 -27.57 -27.20 33.87
N ARG A 32 -28.07 -27.15 32.63
CA ARG A 32 -27.81 -28.19 31.62
C ARG A 32 -26.31 -28.32 31.33
N ALA A 33 -25.59 -27.20 31.21
CA ALA A 33 -24.15 -27.22 31.02
C ALA A 33 -23.42 -27.87 32.20
N ALA A 34 -23.82 -27.60 33.44
CA ALA A 34 -23.24 -28.23 34.63
C ALA A 34 -23.46 -29.76 34.66
N GLU A 35 -24.64 -30.22 34.26
CA GLU A 35 -24.98 -31.65 34.17
C GLU A 35 -24.19 -32.36 33.08
N VAL A 36 -24.15 -31.81 31.86
CA VAL A 36 -23.46 -32.42 30.72
C VAL A 36 -21.96 -32.47 30.92
N LEU A 37 -21.37 -31.40 31.46
CA LEU A 37 -19.95 -31.35 31.77
C LEU A 37 -19.59 -32.14 33.04
N LYS A 38 -20.60 -32.59 33.82
CA LYS A 38 -20.46 -33.27 35.11
C LYS A 38 -19.56 -32.49 36.07
N VAL A 39 -19.80 -31.19 36.18
CA VAL A 39 -19.04 -30.26 37.05
C VAL A 39 -19.96 -29.45 37.94
N GLN A 40 -19.41 -28.91 39.03
CA GLN A 40 -20.14 -28.02 39.93
C GLN A 40 -20.37 -26.65 39.29
N LYS A 41 -21.49 -25.99 39.66
CA LYS A 41 -21.86 -24.65 39.16
C LYS A 41 -20.76 -23.60 39.31
N ARG A 42 -19.91 -23.73 40.33
CA ARG A 42 -18.76 -22.83 40.53
C ARG A 42 -17.83 -22.79 39.32
N ARG A 43 -17.59 -23.92 38.66
CA ARG A 43 -16.71 -24.01 37.48
C ARG A 43 -17.34 -23.39 36.24
N ILE A 44 -18.67 -23.44 36.12
CA ILE A 44 -19.39 -22.75 35.05
C ILE A 44 -19.18 -21.24 35.17
N TYR A 45 -19.25 -20.67 36.38
CA TYR A 45 -19.01 -19.24 36.59
C TYR A 45 -17.57 -18.80 36.26
N ASP A 46 -16.57 -19.66 36.51
CA ASP A 46 -15.20 -19.36 36.08
C ASP A 46 -15.11 -19.17 34.56
N ILE A 47 -15.83 -20.00 33.79
CA ILE A 47 -15.85 -19.93 32.33
C ILE A 47 -16.67 -18.71 31.86
N THR A 48 -17.86 -18.51 32.42
CA THR A 48 -18.74 -17.41 31.98
C THR A 48 -18.14 -16.05 32.30
N ASN A 49 -17.51 -15.86 33.46
CA ASN A 49 -16.92 -14.56 33.82
C ASN A 49 -15.80 -14.15 32.86
N VAL A 50 -14.98 -15.11 32.40
CA VAL A 50 -13.93 -14.83 31.42
C VAL A 50 -14.56 -14.49 30.06
N LEU A 51 -15.50 -15.32 29.58
CA LEU A 51 -16.15 -15.10 28.29
C LEU A 51 -16.99 -13.82 28.24
N GLU A 52 -17.60 -13.43 29.36
CA GLU A 52 -18.34 -12.16 29.53
C GLU A 52 -17.37 -10.98 29.59
N GLY A 53 -16.22 -11.13 30.26
CA GLY A 53 -15.17 -10.13 30.33
C GLY A 53 -14.51 -9.79 28.99
N ILE A 54 -14.52 -10.73 28.03
CA ILE A 54 -14.11 -10.50 26.63
C ILE A 54 -15.30 -10.28 25.68
N HIS A 55 -16.50 -10.08 26.22
CA HIS A 55 -17.72 -9.77 25.48
C HIS A 55 -18.15 -10.83 24.43
N LEU A 56 -17.78 -12.10 24.60
CA LEU A 56 -18.22 -13.19 23.73
C LEU A 56 -19.55 -13.82 24.16
N ILE A 57 -20.03 -13.53 25.37
CA ILE A 57 -21.37 -13.92 25.85
C ILE A 57 -22.03 -12.77 26.59
N LYS A 58 -23.36 -12.79 26.65
CA LYS A 58 -24.18 -11.90 27.49
C LYS A 58 -25.18 -12.70 28.32
N LYS A 59 -25.56 -12.17 29.48
CA LYS A 59 -26.64 -12.73 30.30
C LYS A 59 -28.00 -12.40 29.67
N LYS A 60 -28.78 -13.42 29.32
CA LYS A 60 -30.14 -13.26 28.76
C LYS A 60 -31.20 -13.31 29.86
N SER A 61 -31.11 -14.28 30.77
CA SER A 61 -32.00 -14.41 31.92
C SER A 61 -31.33 -15.20 33.05
N LYS A 62 -32.00 -15.40 34.19
CA LYS A 62 -31.48 -16.25 35.26
C LYS A 62 -31.23 -17.66 34.70
N ASN A 63 -30.02 -18.17 34.93
CA ASN A 63 -29.52 -19.45 34.40
C ASN A 63 -29.35 -19.54 32.88
N ASN A 64 -29.56 -18.47 32.09
CA ASN A 64 -29.39 -18.52 30.63
C ASN A 64 -28.41 -17.46 30.15
N ILE A 65 -27.43 -17.89 29.38
CA ILE A 65 -26.48 -17.02 28.68
C ILE A 65 -26.72 -17.11 27.17
N GLN A 66 -26.41 -16.03 26.46
CA GLN A 66 -26.47 -15.96 25.01
C GLN A 66 -25.09 -15.70 24.44
N TRP A 67 -24.73 -16.44 23.41
CA TRP A 67 -23.50 -16.27 22.65
C TRP A 67 -23.54 -14.98 21.83
N MET A 68 -22.49 -14.17 21.96
CA MET A 68 -22.27 -12.91 21.24
C MET A 68 -21.11 -13.01 20.25
N GLY A 69 -20.24 -14.02 20.39
CA GLY A 69 -19.07 -14.21 19.55
C GLY A 69 -19.41 -14.68 18.13
N CYS A 70 -19.60 -13.78 17.18
CA CYS A 70 -20.16 -14.10 15.86
C CYS A 70 -21.54 -14.77 16.01
N SER A 71 -22.56 -13.93 16.13
CA SER A 71 -23.92 -14.29 15.72
C SER A 71 -23.90 -14.81 14.28
N LEU A 72 -23.76 -16.13 14.13
CA LEU A 72 -23.87 -16.83 12.85
C LEU A 72 -25.32 -16.93 12.34
N SER A 73 -26.29 -16.28 12.99
CA SER A 73 -27.71 -16.47 12.64
C SER A 73 -28.62 -15.24 12.67
N GLU A 74 -28.16 -14.02 13.00
CA GLU A 74 -29.09 -12.87 13.04
C GLU A 74 -28.60 -11.55 12.43
N ASP A 75 -27.46 -11.51 11.72
CA ASP A 75 -27.21 -10.39 10.80
C ASP A 75 -26.52 -10.85 9.52
N GLY A 76 -27.34 -11.26 8.54
CA GLY A 76 -26.89 -11.56 7.18
C GLY A 76 -26.18 -10.38 6.50
N GLY A 77 -26.32 -9.16 7.03
CA GLY A 77 -25.65 -7.96 6.53
C GLY A 77 -24.13 -7.98 6.76
N MET A 78 -23.65 -8.34 7.96
CA MET A 78 -22.22 -8.22 8.29
C MET A 78 -21.34 -9.27 7.60
N LEU A 79 -21.84 -10.51 7.41
CA LEU A 79 -21.09 -11.54 6.69
C LEU A 79 -21.03 -11.24 5.18
N ALA A 80 -22.14 -10.78 4.60
CA ALA A 80 -22.18 -10.35 3.20
C ALA A 80 -21.30 -9.12 2.97
N GLN A 81 -21.31 -8.15 3.89
CA GLN A 81 -20.43 -6.98 3.82
C GLN A 81 -18.95 -7.36 3.96
N ARG A 82 -18.61 -8.27 4.88
CA ARG A 82 -17.22 -8.75 5.03
C ARG A 82 -16.75 -9.52 3.80
N GLN A 83 -17.61 -10.34 3.19
CA GLN A 83 -17.30 -11.02 1.93
C GLN A 83 -17.16 -10.04 0.77
N GLY A 84 -18.02 -9.01 0.71
CA GLY A 84 -17.93 -7.93 -0.28
C GLY A 84 -16.62 -7.14 -0.17
N LEU A 85 -16.26 -6.71 1.04
CA LEU A 85 -14.99 -6.02 1.28
C LEU A 85 -13.78 -6.91 1.01
N THR A 86 -13.84 -8.20 1.34
CA THR A 86 -12.75 -9.14 1.01
C THR A 86 -12.59 -9.28 -0.50
N LYS A 87 -13.70 -9.36 -1.24
CA LYS A 87 -13.71 -9.40 -2.71
C LYS A 87 -13.14 -8.12 -3.31
N GLU A 88 -13.56 -6.97 -2.80
CA GLU A 88 -13.06 -5.65 -3.24
C GLU A 88 -11.56 -5.51 -2.98
N VAL A 89 -11.07 -5.91 -1.80
CA VAL A 89 -9.63 -5.92 -1.51
C VAL A 89 -8.88 -6.83 -2.48
N THR A 90 -9.40 -8.03 -2.78
CA THR A 90 -8.72 -8.92 -3.74
C THR A 90 -8.70 -8.35 -5.16
N GLU A 91 -9.77 -7.67 -5.58
CA GLU A 91 -9.84 -7.00 -6.88
C GLU A 91 -8.85 -5.83 -6.95
N LEU A 92 -8.78 -5.01 -5.91
CA LEU A 92 -7.84 -3.90 -5.83
C LEU A 92 -6.39 -4.38 -5.83
N THR A 93 -6.07 -5.44 -5.06
CA THR A 93 -4.73 -6.04 -5.07
C THR A 93 -4.35 -6.59 -6.45
N GLN A 94 -5.32 -7.13 -7.20
CA GLN A 94 -5.06 -7.60 -8.55
C GLN A 94 -4.79 -6.44 -9.53
N GLU A 95 -5.54 -5.34 -9.42
CA GLU A 95 -5.31 -4.16 -10.26
C GLU A 95 -3.98 -3.47 -9.90
N GLU A 96 -3.64 -3.36 -8.62
CA GLU A 96 -2.33 -2.86 -8.15
C GLU A 96 -1.19 -3.69 -8.75
N LYS A 97 -1.28 -5.01 -8.68
CA LYS A 97 -0.27 -5.90 -9.28
C LYS A 97 -0.13 -5.68 -10.78
N LYS A 98 -1.23 -5.51 -11.50
CA LYS A 98 -1.22 -5.24 -12.94
C LYS A 98 -0.60 -3.89 -13.26
N LEU A 99 -0.86 -2.86 -12.45
CA LEU A 99 -0.22 -1.56 -12.59
C LEU A 99 1.30 -1.66 -12.34
N ASP A 100 1.73 -2.42 -11.33
CA ASP A 100 3.15 -2.66 -11.08
C ASP A 100 3.84 -3.36 -12.25
N GLU A 101 3.19 -4.36 -12.86
CA GLU A 101 3.71 -5.04 -14.06
C GLU A 101 3.86 -4.06 -15.24
N LEU A 102 2.89 -3.15 -15.44
CA LEU A 102 2.98 -2.12 -16.48
C LEU A 102 4.07 -1.09 -16.20
N ILE A 103 4.22 -0.63 -14.95
CA ILE A 103 5.28 0.30 -14.55
C ILE A 103 6.65 -0.35 -14.80
N GLN A 104 6.82 -1.62 -14.44
CA GLN A 104 8.05 -2.36 -14.68
C GLN A 104 8.36 -2.48 -16.17
N SER A 105 7.37 -2.82 -17.00
CA SER A 105 7.52 -2.90 -18.45
C SER A 105 7.95 -1.56 -19.04
N CYS A 106 7.22 -0.48 -18.75
CA CYS A 106 7.56 0.86 -19.26
C CYS A 106 8.94 1.33 -18.78
N THR A 107 9.30 1.02 -17.52
CA THR A 107 10.63 1.35 -16.98
C THR A 107 11.73 0.60 -17.73
N LEU A 108 11.51 -0.67 -18.07
CA LEU A 108 12.45 -1.46 -18.86
C LEU A 108 12.57 -0.91 -20.28
N ASP A 109 11.46 -0.60 -20.93
CA ASP A 109 11.45 -0.01 -22.28
C ASP A 109 12.22 1.31 -22.32
N LEU A 110 12.02 2.19 -21.32
CA LEU A 110 12.77 3.44 -21.20
C LEU A 110 14.27 3.19 -21.00
N LYS A 111 14.65 2.24 -20.15
CA LYS A 111 16.07 1.87 -19.95
C LYS A 111 16.70 1.36 -21.24
N LEU A 112 16.01 0.49 -21.99
CA LEU A 112 16.51 0.01 -23.27
C LEU A 112 16.67 1.17 -24.27
N LEU A 113 15.72 2.11 -24.32
CA LEU A 113 15.84 3.27 -25.21
C LEU A 113 17.01 4.20 -24.85
N THR A 114 17.31 4.38 -23.55
CA THR A 114 18.32 5.33 -23.07
C THR A 114 19.70 4.73 -22.84
N GLU A 115 19.81 3.46 -22.48
CA GLU A 115 21.07 2.77 -22.10
C GLU A 115 21.63 1.85 -23.21
N ASP A 116 20.88 1.62 -24.29
CA ASP A 116 21.42 0.84 -25.42
C ASP A 116 22.60 1.56 -26.07
N SER A 117 23.73 0.86 -26.08
CA SER A 117 25.00 1.31 -26.66
C SER A 117 24.89 1.72 -28.13
N GLU A 118 23.92 1.17 -28.88
CA GLU A 118 23.68 1.54 -30.29
C GLU A 118 22.92 2.87 -30.44
N ASN A 119 22.06 3.24 -29.49
CA ASN A 119 21.37 4.55 -29.46
C ASN A 119 22.27 5.69 -28.97
N GLN A 120 23.31 5.36 -28.20
CA GLN A 120 24.22 6.33 -27.61
C GLN A 120 25.37 6.77 -28.52
N ARG A 121 25.71 5.99 -29.55
CA ARG A 121 26.96 6.18 -30.31
C ARG A 121 26.82 5.89 -31.80
N TYR A 122 26.24 6.83 -32.54
CA TYR A 122 26.41 6.83 -33.99
C TYR A 122 27.74 7.51 -34.36
N PRO A 123 28.57 6.90 -35.23
CA PRO A 123 29.78 7.53 -35.72
C PRO A 123 29.43 8.65 -36.70
N PHE A 124 29.58 9.89 -36.26
CA PHE A 124 29.50 11.07 -37.13
C PHE A 124 30.91 11.48 -37.55
N CYS A 125 31.18 11.44 -38.86
CA CYS A 125 32.48 11.81 -39.42
C CYS A 125 32.43 13.24 -39.97
N GLN A 126 33.17 14.16 -39.35
CA GLN A 126 33.41 15.49 -39.92
C GLN A 126 34.91 15.76 -39.95
N ASN A 127 35.44 16.16 -41.11
CA ASN A 127 36.87 16.50 -41.31
C ASN A 127 37.84 15.42 -40.79
N SER A 128 37.61 14.15 -41.16
CA SER A 128 38.42 12.98 -40.77
C SER A 128 38.47 12.65 -39.27
N LYS A 129 37.60 13.23 -38.43
CA LYS A 129 37.41 12.83 -37.03
C LYS A 129 36.06 12.13 -36.85
N VAL A 130 36.10 10.94 -36.24
CA VAL A 130 34.90 10.20 -35.83
C VAL A 130 34.49 10.69 -34.45
N VAL A 131 33.31 11.28 -34.35
CA VAL A 131 32.69 11.70 -33.09
C VAL A 131 31.48 10.81 -32.84
N MET A 132 31.37 10.26 -31.63
CA MET A 132 30.19 9.49 -31.24
C MET A 132 29.09 10.46 -30.81
N ILE A 133 27.94 10.40 -31.47
CA ILE A 133 26.79 11.26 -31.17
C ILE A 133 25.62 10.39 -30.70
N THR A 134 25.00 10.79 -29.61
CA THR A 134 23.75 10.24 -29.07
C THR A 134 22.58 10.91 -29.81
N LEU A 135 21.61 10.15 -30.32
CA LEU A 135 20.47 10.71 -31.06
C LEU A 135 19.44 11.45 -30.18
N ALA A 136 19.58 11.37 -28.86
CA ALA A 136 18.75 12.08 -27.88
C ALA A 136 19.24 13.52 -27.69
N TYR A 137 19.04 14.37 -28.71
CA TYR A 137 19.32 15.81 -28.64
C TYR A 137 18.15 16.61 -29.20
N VAL A 138 18.13 17.90 -28.88
CA VAL A 138 17.22 18.88 -29.47
C VAL A 138 18.03 20.03 -30.07
N THR A 139 17.54 20.61 -31.17
CA THR A 139 18.20 21.77 -31.78
C THR A 139 17.61 23.07 -31.26
N TYR A 140 18.34 24.19 -31.44
CA TYR A 140 17.79 25.52 -31.13
C TYR A 140 16.49 25.81 -31.90
N GLN A 141 16.38 25.33 -33.14
CA GLN A 141 15.15 25.46 -33.94
C GLN A 141 13.98 24.72 -33.29
N ASP A 142 14.21 23.55 -32.70
CA ASP A 142 13.14 22.78 -32.04
C ASP A 142 12.64 23.46 -30.77
N ILE A 143 13.55 24.06 -30.01
CA ILE A 143 13.21 24.85 -28.82
C ILE A 143 12.40 26.10 -29.22
N ARG A 144 12.79 26.80 -30.28
CA ARG A 144 12.10 28.02 -30.76
C ARG A 144 10.72 27.75 -31.37
N LYS A 145 10.47 26.53 -31.88
CA LYS A 145 9.12 26.12 -32.34
C LYS A 145 8.10 26.03 -31.21
N ILE A 146 8.52 25.98 -29.94
CA ILE A 146 7.62 25.95 -28.79
C ILE A 146 6.93 27.30 -28.65
N SER A 147 5.62 27.34 -28.95
CA SER A 147 4.83 28.58 -28.98
C SER A 147 4.86 29.38 -27.68
N GLY A 148 4.98 28.71 -26.54
CA GLY A 148 5.04 29.35 -25.22
C GLY A 148 6.38 30.01 -24.89
N LEU A 149 7.43 29.80 -25.69
CA LEU A 149 8.77 30.37 -25.50
C LEU A 149 9.12 31.45 -26.53
N LYS A 150 8.14 31.87 -27.35
CA LYS A 150 8.32 32.96 -28.30
C LYS A 150 8.57 34.27 -27.57
N ASP A 151 9.48 35.08 -28.11
CA ASP A 151 9.88 36.40 -27.58
C ASP A 151 10.37 36.37 -26.11
N GLN A 152 10.82 35.20 -25.64
CA GLN A 152 11.38 35.01 -24.31
C GLN A 152 12.86 34.64 -24.38
N THR A 153 13.61 35.07 -23.36
CA THR A 153 14.98 34.63 -23.11
C THR A 153 14.94 33.18 -22.60
N VAL A 154 15.50 32.24 -23.37
CA VAL A 154 15.51 30.82 -23.02
C VAL A 154 16.91 30.41 -22.56
N ILE A 155 17.01 29.95 -21.32
CA ILE A 155 18.25 29.41 -20.74
C ILE A 155 18.10 27.90 -20.61
N VAL A 156 18.99 27.15 -21.26
CA VAL A 156 19.05 25.69 -21.18
C VAL A 156 20.10 25.30 -20.15
N VAL A 157 19.68 24.54 -19.14
CA VAL A 157 20.56 24.05 -18.07
C VAL A 157 20.71 22.54 -18.23
N LYS A 158 21.96 22.07 -18.33
CA LYS A 158 22.31 20.66 -18.30
C LYS A 158 23.16 20.41 -17.05
N ALA A 159 22.60 19.64 -16.12
CA ALA A 159 23.22 19.36 -14.84
C ALA A 159 23.28 17.83 -14.61
N PRO A 160 24.27 17.34 -13.86
CA PRO A 160 24.35 15.93 -13.52
C PRO A 160 23.19 15.51 -12.59
N PRO A 161 22.95 14.19 -12.43
CA PRO A 161 21.97 13.67 -11.48
C PRO A 161 22.20 14.21 -10.07
N GLU A 162 21.12 14.26 -9.28
CA GLU A 162 21.14 14.79 -7.90
C GLU A 162 21.51 16.29 -7.78
N THR A 163 21.47 17.05 -8.88
CA THR A 163 21.60 18.51 -8.80
C THR A 163 20.40 19.11 -8.08
N ARG A 164 20.66 19.92 -7.05
CA ARG A 164 19.63 20.63 -6.29
C ARG A 164 19.35 21.98 -6.91
N LEU A 165 18.08 22.22 -7.23
CA LEU A 165 17.54 23.49 -7.70
C LEU A 165 16.72 24.14 -6.60
N GLU A 166 17.05 25.37 -6.24
CA GLU A 166 16.32 26.17 -5.25
C GLU A 166 15.89 27.49 -5.88
N VAL A 167 14.63 27.87 -5.63
CA VAL A 167 14.08 29.17 -6.02
C VAL A 167 13.62 29.85 -4.73
N PRO A 168 14.47 30.68 -4.10
CA PRO A 168 14.08 31.43 -2.92
C PRO A 168 12.94 32.41 -3.22
N ASP A 169 12.17 32.77 -2.18
CA ASP A 169 11.18 33.82 -2.31
C ASP A 169 11.84 35.13 -2.78
N PRO A 170 11.24 35.83 -3.76
CA PRO A 170 11.86 37.01 -4.35
C PRO A 170 11.99 38.12 -3.31
N VAL A 171 13.23 38.45 -2.96
CA VAL A 171 13.55 39.62 -2.15
C VAL A 171 13.76 40.78 -3.12
N GLU A 172 13.00 41.87 -2.94
CA GLU A 172 13.15 43.13 -3.69
C GLU A 172 13.17 42.95 -5.23
N GLN A 173 12.11 42.33 -5.78
CA GLN A 173 11.86 42.22 -7.23
C GLN A 173 12.89 41.43 -8.05
N SER A 174 13.88 40.80 -7.41
CA SER A 174 14.81 39.90 -8.08
C SER A 174 14.42 38.45 -7.86
N ALA A 175 14.20 37.71 -8.96
CA ALA A 175 14.05 36.26 -8.91
C ALA A 175 15.45 35.63 -8.95
N LEU A 176 15.76 34.76 -7.99
CA LEU A 176 17.03 34.05 -7.92
C LEU A 176 16.79 32.56 -8.12
N ILE A 177 17.66 31.92 -8.89
CA ILE A 177 17.69 30.46 -9.06
C ILE A 177 19.08 29.99 -8.63
N HIS A 178 19.12 29.13 -7.61
CA HIS A 178 20.36 28.56 -7.09
C HIS A 178 20.45 27.09 -7.52
N LEU A 179 21.55 26.74 -8.19
CA LEU A 179 21.83 25.39 -8.65
C LEU A 179 23.11 24.88 -7.96
N SER A 180 23.04 23.72 -7.33
CA SER A 180 24.17 23.09 -6.65
C SER A 180 24.30 21.62 -7.01
N SER A 181 25.51 21.21 -7.40
CA SER A 181 25.83 19.84 -7.81
C SER A 181 27.08 19.36 -7.08
N THR A 182 27.07 18.10 -6.66
CA THR A 182 28.23 17.39 -6.09
C THR A 182 28.83 16.36 -7.06
N GLN A 183 28.14 16.05 -8.16
CA GLN A 183 28.50 14.95 -9.09
C GLN A 183 29.17 15.43 -10.38
N GLY A 184 29.37 16.73 -10.56
CA GLY A 184 30.01 17.29 -11.74
C GLY A 184 29.63 18.74 -12.04
N PRO A 185 30.23 19.34 -13.08
CA PRO A 185 29.92 20.71 -13.50
C PRO A 185 28.51 20.82 -14.07
N ILE A 186 27.93 22.02 -13.94
CA ILE A 186 26.65 22.39 -14.55
C ILE A 186 26.94 23.21 -15.80
N GLU A 187 26.39 22.78 -16.93
CA GLU A 187 26.50 23.47 -18.22
C GLU A 187 25.25 24.33 -18.45
N VAL A 188 25.44 25.59 -18.81
CA VAL A 188 24.34 26.54 -19.05
C VAL A 188 24.52 27.18 -20.42
N TYR A 189 23.46 27.18 -21.22
CA TYR A 189 23.45 27.71 -22.58
C TYR A 189 22.33 28.74 -22.73
N LEU A 190 22.64 29.86 -23.39
CA LEU A 190 21.63 30.80 -23.82
C LEU A 190 21.16 30.42 -25.23
N CYS A 191 19.86 30.23 -25.42
CA CYS A 191 19.31 29.98 -26.75
C CYS A 191 19.34 31.30 -27.54
N PRO A 192 20.06 31.38 -28.67
CA PRO A 192 20.10 32.60 -29.48
C PRO A 192 18.70 32.97 -29.96
N GLU A 193 18.46 34.27 -30.10
CA GLU A 193 17.24 34.76 -30.75
C GLU A 193 17.29 34.43 -32.24
N GLU A 194 16.15 34.38 -32.93
CA GLU A 194 16.10 34.02 -34.36
C GLU A 194 16.84 35.01 -35.28
N ASN A 195 17.39 36.10 -34.73
CA ASN A 195 18.11 37.13 -35.45
C ASN A 195 19.53 37.33 -34.88
N ASP A 196 20.49 36.58 -35.41
CA ASP A 196 21.89 37.00 -35.62
C ASP A 196 22.55 36.13 -36.72
#